data_AF-A0A0T8FKH7-F1
#
_entry.id   AF-A0A0T8FKH7-F1
#
_cell.length_a   1.000
_cell.length_b   1.000
_cell.length_c   1.000
_cell.angle_alpha   90.00
_cell.angle_beta   90.00
_cell.angle_gamma   90.00
#
_symmetry.space_group_name_H-M   'P 1'
#
loop_
_entity.id
_entity.type
_entity.pdbx_description
1 polymer ?
#
loop_
_entity_poly.entity_id
_entity_poly.type
_entity_poly.pdbx_seq_one_letter_code
_entity_poly.pdbx_strand_id
1 'polypeptide(L)'
;MLSLDQIHLLLNTPEDEFHDFKQKWHHSKTKLVRDILNFVNTSHHEDCYIIFGIDNITLDIIGVNNDDNRRNEEDLTDLLHKLFISTNNQIKISIQTETIDNKEIDILIIHDTDKVPVFLTKDYKPKKDTALPKGLIYARNGSVNTPKDSSAPFELINELFQKFNHTDLNIKEQYFHVLKDYKNWFFIENEDGRFFIYNPNPDFYIKLNDDDANRFKTMSYSLNQYQTNIDWQLVQLRYRHLTIDECMAMYLDQGNCLVPSPEVESFKIDYQETIYYHCLYKNTLKYQLLKVFSSIPGLEKYPLTRFKNSIVIYDTKLELKKTHNLINSKFSSKDIVNQLEVTEKDFDFYYKKARHKNPDYSIQENQVNLTELNLVRLLKSFQKTYLDNPL
;
A
#
# COMPACT_ATOMS: atom_id res chain seq x y z
N MET A 1 -11.81 -4.04 10.86
CA MET A 1 -12.74 -3.98 12.01
C MET A 1 -12.90 -2.53 12.41
N LEU A 2 -14.14 -2.10 12.58
CA LEU A 2 -14.54 -0.80 13.07
C LEU A 2 -14.38 -0.74 14.59
N SER A 3 -14.04 0.44 15.14
CA SER A 3 -14.14 0.69 16.57
C SER A 3 -15.60 0.88 16.99
N LEU A 4 -15.89 0.71 18.29
CA LEU A 4 -17.22 0.98 18.85
C LEU A 4 -17.70 2.41 18.53
N ASP A 5 -16.82 3.41 18.58
CA ASP A 5 -17.17 4.79 18.23
C ASP A 5 -17.61 4.94 16.77
N GLN A 6 -16.93 4.25 15.84
CA GLN A 6 -17.31 4.24 14.43
C GLN A 6 -18.67 3.56 14.21
N ILE A 7 -18.93 2.47 14.93
CA ILE A 7 -20.21 1.77 14.87
C ILE A 7 -21.34 2.65 15.41
N HIS A 8 -21.13 3.31 16.55
CA HIS A 8 -22.10 4.25 17.08
C HIS A 8 -22.36 5.41 16.11
N LEU A 9 -21.34 5.91 15.40
CA LEU A 9 -21.53 6.93 14.38
C LEU A 9 -22.42 6.44 13.23
N LEU A 10 -22.15 5.25 12.69
CA LEU A 10 -22.97 4.64 11.63
C LEU A 10 -24.42 4.44 12.08
N LEU A 11 -24.64 3.89 13.28
CA LEU A 11 -25.98 3.66 13.83
C LEU A 11 -26.79 4.95 14.06
N ASN A 12 -26.11 6.09 14.23
CA ASN A 12 -26.75 7.40 14.39
C ASN A 12 -26.86 8.19 13.08
N THR A 13 -26.40 7.63 11.96
CA THR A 13 -26.46 8.28 10.64
C THR A 13 -27.52 7.59 9.78
N PRO A 14 -28.43 8.34 9.12
CA PRO A 14 -29.39 7.77 8.18
C PRO A 14 -28.71 6.96 7.07
N GLU A 15 -29.41 6.01 6.46
CA GLU A 15 -28.88 5.25 5.32
C GLU A 15 -28.44 6.17 4.18
N ASP A 16 -27.28 5.86 3.62
CA ASP A 16 -26.66 6.64 2.55
C ASP A 16 -25.93 5.73 1.55
N GLU A 17 -24.90 6.26 0.89
CA GLU A 17 -24.06 5.50 -0.05
C GLU A 17 -23.09 4.54 0.65
N PHE A 18 -22.75 4.79 1.92
CA PHE A 18 -21.77 4.01 2.69
C PHE A 18 -22.44 2.88 3.47
N HIS A 19 -23.68 3.05 3.94
CA HIS A 19 -24.36 1.98 4.69
C HIS A 19 -25.86 1.84 4.47
N ASP A 20 -26.35 0.64 4.77
CA ASP A 20 -27.75 0.22 4.66
C ASP A 20 -28.12 -0.67 5.86
N PHE A 21 -29.30 -0.45 6.44
CA PHE A 21 -29.79 -1.20 7.58
C PHE A 21 -30.69 -2.35 7.13
N LYS A 22 -30.48 -3.51 7.74
CA LYS A 22 -31.29 -4.69 7.52
C LYS A 22 -31.73 -5.25 8.84
N GLN A 23 -33.04 -5.47 9.00
CA GLN A 23 -33.56 -6.08 10.22
C GLN A 23 -33.03 -7.50 10.43
N LYS A 24 -32.86 -8.25 9.33
CA LYS A 24 -32.44 -9.66 9.31
C LYS A 24 -31.55 -9.95 8.10
N TRP A 25 -30.77 -11.00 8.20
CA TRP A 25 -30.03 -11.56 7.09
C TRP A 25 -30.96 -11.99 5.95
N HIS A 26 -30.49 -11.81 4.71
CA HIS A 26 -31.28 -12.15 3.55
C HIS A 26 -31.52 -13.66 3.45
N HIS A 27 -32.79 -14.06 3.43
CA HIS A 27 -33.16 -15.42 3.04
C HIS A 27 -32.76 -15.72 1.57
N SER A 28 -33.01 -14.77 0.66
CA SER A 28 -32.64 -14.87 -0.75
C SER A 28 -31.15 -14.57 -0.95
N LYS A 29 -30.41 -15.56 -1.48
CA LYS A 29 -28.99 -15.37 -1.86
C LYS A 29 -28.84 -14.36 -2.98
N THR A 30 -29.83 -14.26 -3.87
CA THR A 30 -29.84 -13.31 -4.99
C THR A 30 -29.97 -11.88 -4.50
N LYS A 31 -30.84 -11.61 -3.53
CA LYS A 31 -30.97 -10.28 -2.91
C LYS A 31 -29.65 -9.86 -2.26
N LEU A 32 -29.04 -10.75 -1.47
CA LEU A 32 -27.75 -10.48 -0.84
C LEU A 32 -26.65 -10.19 -1.88
N VAL A 33 -26.52 -11.02 -2.92
CA VAL A 33 -25.51 -10.80 -3.97
C VAL A 33 -25.76 -9.48 -4.69
N ARG A 34 -27.02 -9.12 -4.98
CA ARG A 34 -27.34 -7.82 -5.59
C ARG A 34 -26.97 -6.66 -4.67
N ASP A 35 -27.24 -6.75 -3.37
CA ASP A 35 -26.88 -5.69 -2.42
C ASP A 35 -25.35 -5.55 -2.33
N ILE A 36 -24.60 -6.66 -2.26
CA ILE A 36 -23.13 -6.65 -2.33
C ILE A 36 -22.63 -6.03 -3.64
N LEU A 37 -23.24 -6.37 -4.78
CA LEU A 37 -22.85 -5.78 -6.07
C LEU A 37 -23.12 -4.27 -6.13
N ASN A 38 -24.16 -3.77 -5.47
CA ASN A 38 -24.40 -2.33 -5.37
C ASN A 38 -23.33 -1.63 -4.52
N PHE A 39 -22.86 -2.27 -3.45
CA PHE A 39 -21.88 -1.70 -2.51
C PHE A 39 -20.41 -1.92 -2.88
N VAL A 40 -20.09 -2.89 -3.73
CA VAL A 40 -18.73 -3.00 -4.30
C VAL A 40 -18.51 -1.99 -5.44
N ASN A 41 -19.60 -1.57 -6.09
CA ASN A 41 -19.58 -0.62 -7.19
C ASN A 41 -19.92 0.79 -6.71
N THR A 42 -18.95 1.42 -6.07
CA THR A 42 -19.04 2.80 -5.59
C THR A 42 -18.03 3.69 -6.30
N SER A 43 -18.37 4.97 -6.47
CA SER A 43 -17.47 5.98 -7.05
C SER A 43 -16.50 6.59 -6.03
N HIS A 44 -16.79 6.50 -4.73
CA HIS A 44 -15.89 6.90 -3.65
C HIS A 44 -14.89 5.78 -3.28
N HIS A 45 -13.83 6.11 -2.52
CA HIS A 45 -12.73 5.20 -2.14
C HIS A 45 -12.80 4.79 -0.66
N GLU A 46 -13.98 4.33 -0.21
CA GLU A 46 -14.24 3.99 1.19
C GLU A 46 -15.00 2.66 1.27
N ASP A 47 -14.75 1.90 2.34
CA ASP A 47 -15.48 0.65 2.62
C ASP A 47 -16.98 0.94 2.83
N CYS A 48 -17.81 -0.03 2.48
CA CYS A 48 -19.26 0.04 2.66
C CYS A 48 -19.79 -1.02 3.63
N TYR A 49 -20.97 -0.78 4.19
CA TYR A 49 -21.49 -1.55 5.32
C TYR A 49 -22.95 -1.95 5.12
N ILE A 50 -23.24 -3.23 5.30
CA ILE A 50 -24.62 -3.69 5.53
C ILE A 50 -24.73 -4.10 6.99
N ILE A 51 -25.56 -3.39 7.74
CA ILE A 51 -25.69 -3.57 9.19
C ILE A 51 -26.98 -4.34 9.47
N PHE A 52 -26.83 -5.59 9.91
CA PHE A 52 -27.93 -6.49 10.23
C PHE A 52 -28.35 -6.40 11.70
N GLY A 53 -29.65 -6.61 11.95
CA GLY A 53 -30.24 -6.55 13.29
C GLY A 53 -30.78 -5.17 13.66
N ILE A 54 -30.96 -4.27 12.70
CA ILE A 54 -31.49 -2.91 12.90
C ILE A 54 -32.80 -2.74 12.12
N ASP A 55 -33.83 -2.20 12.77
CA ASP A 55 -35.08 -1.83 12.08
C ASP A 55 -34.83 -0.70 11.08
N ASN A 56 -35.30 -0.86 9.85
CA ASN A 56 -35.01 0.06 8.76
C ASN A 56 -35.83 1.37 8.81
N ILE A 57 -36.77 1.50 9.75
CA ILE A 57 -37.60 2.71 9.91
C ILE A 57 -37.31 3.38 11.25
N THR A 58 -37.37 2.63 12.34
CA THR A 58 -37.18 3.20 13.69
C THR A 58 -35.72 3.29 14.10
N LEU A 59 -34.83 2.60 13.38
CA LEU A 59 -33.41 2.39 13.74
C LEU A 59 -33.24 1.68 15.09
N ASP A 60 -34.28 1.00 15.57
CA ASP A 60 -34.21 0.22 16.79
C ASP A 60 -33.31 -1.00 16.59
N ILE A 61 -32.47 -1.29 17.59
CA ILE A 61 -31.67 -2.51 17.61
C ILE A 61 -32.61 -3.68 17.92
N ILE A 62 -32.78 -4.59 16.96
CA ILE A 62 -33.58 -5.82 17.07
C ILE A 62 -32.71 -7.01 17.45
N GLY A 63 -31.53 -7.08 16.83
CA GLY A 63 -30.54 -8.14 17.01
C GLY A 63 -30.71 -9.34 16.06
N VAL A 64 -29.62 -10.07 15.83
CA VAL A 64 -29.54 -11.25 14.95
C VAL A 64 -29.33 -12.58 15.69
N ASN A 65 -29.38 -12.58 17.02
CA ASN A 65 -29.09 -13.76 17.86
C ASN A 65 -29.92 -15.01 17.47
N ASN A 66 -31.15 -14.80 17.00
CA ASN A 66 -32.09 -15.87 16.60
C ASN A 66 -32.45 -15.82 15.11
N ASP A 67 -31.56 -15.34 14.25
CA ASP A 67 -31.79 -15.28 12.81
C ASP A 67 -31.40 -16.60 12.11
N ASP A 68 -32.41 -17.34 11.64
CA ASP A 68 -32.24 -18.60 10.90
C ASP A 68 -31.42 -18.47 9.61
N ASN A 69 -31.24 -17.25 9.09
CA ASN A 69 -30.50 -16.96 7.86
C ASN A 69 -29.13 -16.32 8.12
N ARG A 70 -28.71 -16.21 9.39
CA ARG A 70 -27.41 -15.65 9.76
C ARG A 70 -26.28 -16.41 9.05
N ARG A 71 -25.30 -15.66 8.52
CA ARG A 71 -24.16 -16.22 7.79
C ARG A 71 -22.86 -15.76 8.45
N ASN A 72 -21.85 -16.61 8.37
CA ASN A 72 -20.49 -16.23 8.74
C ASN A 72 -19.66 -15.82 7.51
N GLU A 73 -18.43 -15.38 7.75
CA GLU A 73 -17.53 -14.88 6.71
C GLU A 73 -17.14 -15.97 5.69
N GLU A 74 -17.00 -17.21 6.15
CA GLU A 74 -16.69 -18.37 5.30
C GLU A 74 -17.84 -18.61 4.32
N ASP A 75 -19.09 -18.68 4.80
CA ASP A 75 -20.29 -18.87 3.97
C ASP A 75 -20.40 -17.83 2.85
N LEU A 76 -20.10 -16.56 3.15
CA LEU A 76 -20.14 -15.47 2.20
C LEU A 76 -18.99 -15.53 1.21
N THR A 77 -17.78 -15.81 1.67
CA THR A 77 -16.62 -16.01 0.80
C THR A 77 -16.90 -17.11 -0.22
N ASP A 78 -17.45 -18.23 0.26
CA ASP A 78 -17.82 -19.39 -0.53
C ASP A 78 -18.95 -19.10 -1.54
N LEU A 79 -19.86 -18.20 -1.18
CA LEU A 79 -20.93 -17.72 -2.06
C LEU A 79 -20.36 -16.85 -3.18
N LEU A 80 -19.51 -15.89 -2.84
CA LEU A 80 -18.94 -14.92 -3.78
C LEU A 80 -17.94 -15.57 -4.73
N HIS A 81 -17.17 -16.57 -4.29
CA HIS A 81 -16.27 -17.36 -5.14
C HIS A 81 -16.98 -18.11 -6.27
N LYS A 82 -18.26 -18.46 -6.08
CA LYS A 82 -19.07 -19.17 -7.08
C LYS A 82 -19.60 -18.21 -8.16
N LEU A 83 -19.45 -16.90 -7.99
CA LEU A 83 -19.88 -15.91 -8.97
C LEU A 83 -18.88 -15.78 -10.11
N PHE A 84 -19.40 -15.73 -11.34
CA PHE A 84 -18.61 -15.36 -12.51
C PHE A 84 -18.68 -13.85 -12.66
N ILE A 85 -17.62 -13.12 -12.33
CA ILE A 85 -17.58 -11.65 -12.29
C ILE A 85 -16.54 -11.07 -13.26
N SER A 86 -16.80 -9.85 -13.74
CA SER A 86 -16.06 -9.14 -14.81
C SER A 86 -14.56 -9.00 -14.55
N THR A 87 -14.18 -8.80 -13.30
CA THR A 87 -12.80 -8.51 -12.92
C THR A 87 -11.95 -9.74 -12.67
N ASN A 88 -12.56 -10.95 -12.67
CA ASN A 88 -11.95 -12.21 -12.22
C ASN A 88 -11.27 -12.09 -10.84
N ASN A 89 -11.69 -11.11 -10.04
CA ASN A 89 -11.10 -10.74 -8.77
C ASN A 89 -12.16 -10.89 -7.70
N GLN A 90 -11.85 -11.59 -6.62
CA GLN A 90 -12.82 -11.78 -5.53
C GLN A 90 -13.23 -10.45 -4.90
N ILE A 91 -14.54 -10.26 -4.70
CA ILE A 91 -15.08 -9.20 -3.84
C ILE A 91 -14.65 -9.51 -2.41
N LYS A 92 -13.85 -8.62 -1.82
CA LYS A 92 -13.36 -8.78 -0.46
C LYS A 92 -14.44 -8.32 0.52
N ILE A 93 -14.74 -9.16 1.49
CA ILE A 93 -15.68 -8.85 2.56
C ILE A 93 -15.10 -9.26 3.91
N SER A 94 -15.63 -8.68 4.98
CA SER A 94 -15.43 -9.16 6.36
C SER A 94 -16.72 -9.06 7.15
N ILE A 95 -16.87 -9.89 8.18
CA ILE A 95 -17.99 -9.76 9.13
C ILE A 95 -17.46 -9.40 10.51
N GLN A 96 -18.04 -8.36 11.09
CA GLN A 96 -17.84 -7.98 12.49
C GLN A 96 -19.15 -8.12 13.24
N THR A 97 -19.14 -8.84 14.37
CA THR A 97 -20.29 -8.96 15.26
C THR A 97 -20.04 -8.16 16.52
N GLU A 98 -21.01 -7.36 16.93
CA GLU A 98 -20.95 -6.57 18.16
C GLU A 98 -22.22 -6.74 18.98
N THR A 99 -22.09 -6.66 20.30
CA THR A 99 -23.22 -6.77 21.22
C THR A 99 -23.53 -5.40 21.83
N ILE A 100 -24.72 -4.88 21.54
CA ILE A 100 -25.24 -3.61 22.07
C ILE A 100 -26.56 -3.90 22.77
N ASP A 101 -26.71 -3.48 24.03
CA ASP A 101 -27.90 -3.71 24.85
C ASP A 101 -28.38 -5.18 24.87
N ASN A 102 -27.44 -6.12 25.00
CA ASN A 102 -27.65 -7.57 24.96
C ASN A 102 -28.22 -8.12 23.64
N LYS A 103 -28.15 -7.34 22.55
CA LYS A 103 -28.53 -7.74 21.20
C LYS A 103 -27.29 -7.75 20.33
N GLU A 104 -27.08 -8.82 19.58
CA GLU A 104 -26.00 -8.90 18.61
C GLU A 104 -26.41 -8.25 17.31
N ILE A 105 -25.54 -7.41 16.76
CA ILE A 105 -25.63 -6.92 15.38
C ILE A 105 -24.47 -7.51 14.57
N ASP A 106 -24.72 -7.78 13.29
CA ASP A 106 -23.66 -8.17 12.36
C ASP A 106 -23.43 -7.05 11.36
N ILE A 107 -22.16 -6.71 11.14
CA ILE A 107 -21.72 -5.69 10.19
C ILE A 107 -20.97 -6.41 9.08
N LEU A 108 -21.60 -6.49 7.92
CA LEU A 108 -20.94 -6.95 6.70
C LEU A 108 -20.19 -5.76 6.10
N ILE A 109 -18.86 -5.82 6.19
CA ILE A 109 -17.95 -4.84 5.61
C ILE A 109 -17.61 -5.30 4.18
N ILE A 110 -17.88 -4.47 3.20
CA ILE A 110 -17.57 -4.67 1.79
C ILE A 110 -16.40 -3.75 1.48
N HIS A 111 -15.22 -4.34 1.30
CA HIS A 111 -13.99 -3.59 1.18
C HIS A 111 -13.91 -2.86 -0.16
N ASP A 112 -13.44 -1.62 -0.11
CA ASP A 112 -13.24 -0.78 -1.28
C ASP A 112 -12.32 -1.45 -2.32
N THR A 113 -12.58 -1.14 -3.58
CA THR A 113 -11.71 -1.53 -4.68
C THR A 113 -11.79 -0.60 -5.87
N ASP A 114 -10.61 -0.31 -6.45
CA ASP A 114 -10.48 0.32 -7.76
C ASP A 114 -10.95 -0.59 -8.90
N LYS A 115 -11.14 -1.90 -8.67
CA LYS A 115 -11.52 -2.86 -9.70
C LYS A 115 -13.03 -2.86 -9.92
N VAL A 116 -13.54 -1.73 -10.36
CA VAL A 116 -14.94 -1.51 -10.73
C VAL A 116 -15.04 -1.17 -12.23
N PRO A 117 -16.20 -1.35 -12.89
CA PRO A 117 -17.41 -1.98 -12.41
C PRO A 117 -17.29 -3.52 -12.32
N VAL A 118 -17.74 -4.06 -11.19
CA VAL A 118 -17.95 -5.49 -10.94
C VAL A 118 -19.36 -5.87 -11.39
N PHE A 119 -19.46 -6.74 -12.38
CA PHE A 119 -20.75 -7.26 -12.84
C PHE A 119 -20.66 -8.75 -13.16
N LEU A 120 -21.81 -9.43 -13.18
CA LEU A 120 -21.87 -10.85 -13.49
C LEU A 120 -21.62 -11.10 -14.98
N THR A 121 -20.73 -12.04 -15.31
CA THR A 121 -20.48 -12.49 -16.69
C THR A 121 -21.31 -13.73 -17.07
N LYS A 122 -21.96 -14.36 -16.08
CA LYS A 122 -22.99 -15.41 -16.26
C LYS A 122 -24.16 -15.17 -15.32
N ASP A 123 -25.35 -15.58 -15.74
CA ASP A 123 -26.54 -15.46 -14.90
C ASP A 123 -26.32 -16.20 -13.58
N TYR A 124 -26.62 -15.53 -12.48
CA TYR A 124 -26.56 -16.15 -11.15
C TYR A 124 -27.96 -16.62 -10.77
N LYS A 125 -28.14 -17.94 -10.67
CA LYS A 125 -29.45 -18.56 -10.43
C LYS A 125 -29.38 -19.62 -9.32
N PRO A 126 -29.37 -19.21 -8.03
CA PRO A 126 -29.45 -20.16 -6.93
C PRO A 126 -30.81 -20.87 -6.92
N LYS A 127 -30.85 -22.10 -6.35
CA LYS A 127 -32.07 -22.91 -6.29
C LYS A 127 -33.17 -22.16 -5.52
N LYS A 128 -34.39 -22.16 -6.08
CA LYS A 128 -35.60 -21.51 -5.50
C LYS A 128 -35.51 -19.99 -5.34
N ASP A 129 -34.64 -19.33 -6.09
CA ASP A 129 -34.51 -17.88 -6.08
C ASP A 129 -34.72 -17.30 -7.49
N THR A 130 -34.93 -15.98 -7.57
CA THR A 130 -34.94 -15.27 -8.86
C THR A 130 -33.53 -15.23 -9.43
N ALA A 131 -33.36 -15.30 -10.76
CA ALA A 131 -32.04 -15.15 -11.35
C ALA A 131 -31.59 -13.68 -11.32
N LEU A 132 -30.30 -13.46 -11.09
CA LEU A 132 -29.64 -12.18 -11.37
C LEU A 132 -29.05 -12.24 -12.79
N PRO A 133 -29.47 -11.35 -13.71
CA PRO A 133 -28.97 -11.36 -15.09
C PRO A 133 -27.48 -11.00 -15.16
N LYS A 134 -26.78 -11.61 -16.11
CA LYS A 134 -25.43 -11.18 -16.50
C LYS A 134 -25.44 -9.81 -17.21
N GLY A 135 -24.31 -9.11 -17.15
CA GLY A 135 -24.07 -7.88 -17.90
C GLY A 135 -24.69 -6.61 -17.31
N LEU A 136 -25.56 -6.74 -16.29
CA LEU A 136 -26.09 -5.58 -15.58
C LEU A 136 -25.08 -5.09 -14.52
N ILE A 137 -24.86 -3.78 -14.50
CA ILE A 137 -24.00 -3.11 -13.51
C ILE A 137 -24.91 -2.53 -12.44
N TYR A 138 -24.79 -3.02 -11.21
CA TYR A 138 -25.52 -2.49 -10.07
C TYR A 138 -24.63 -1.56 -9.29
N ALA A 139 -25.09 -0.35 -9.00
CA ALA A 139 -24.40 0.61 -8.15
C ALA A 139 -25.44 1.45 -7.39
N ARG A 140 -25.07 1.97 -6.22
CA ARG A 140 -25.97 2.83 -5.43
C ARG A 140 -25.97 4.25 -5.96
N ASN A 141 -27.12 4.90 -5.92
CA ASN A 141 -27.24 6.34 -6.06
C ASN A 141 -27.76 6.92 -4.74
N GLY A 142 -26.85 7.38 -3.89
CA GLY A 142 -27.16 7.66 -2.48
C GLY A 142 -27.67 6.39 -1.78
N SER A 143 -28.85 6.47 -1.16
CA SER A 143 -29.46 5.33 -0.47
C SER A 143 -30.22 4.35 -1.39
N VAL A 144 -30.26 4.60 -2.71
CA VAL A 144 -31.10 3.82 -3.64
C VAL A 144 -30.27 2.79 -4.41
N ASN A 145 -30.60 1.50 -4.25
CA ASN A 145 -30.03 0.41 -5.04
C ASN A 145 -30.55 0.39 -6.49
N THR A 146 -29.67 0.09 -7.45
CA THR A 146 -30.06 -0.17 -8.85
C THR A 146 -31.08 -1.32 -8.93
N PRO A 147 -32.22 -1.19 -9.66
CA PRO A 147 -33.23 -2.24 -9.83
C PRO A 147 -32.67 -3.56 -10.38
N LYS A 148 -33.36 -4.68 -10.17
CA LYS A 148 -32.84 -6.03 -10.54
C LYS A 148 -32.71 -6.29 -12.05
N ASP A 149 -33.39 -5.50 -12.86
CA ASP A 149 -33.65 -5.70 -14.28
C ASP A 149 -33.13 -4.56 -15.15
N SER A 150 -32.35 -3.65 -14.56
CA SER A 150 -31.68 -2.55 -15.26
C SER A 150 -30.28 -2.34 -14.69
N SER A 151 -29.43 -1.67 -15.47
CA SER A 151 -28.15 -1.18 -14.98
C SER A 151 -28.30 0.17 -14.31
N ALA A 152 -27.28 0.54 -13.52
CA ALA A 152 -27.10 1.89 -13.02
C ALA A 152 -27.14 2.93 -14.16
N PRO A 153 -27.48 4.19 -13.85
CA PRO A 153 -27.38 5.29 -14.81
C PRO A 153 -25.97 5.39 -15.42
N PHE A 154 -25.90 5.89 -16.65
CA PHE A 154 -24.65 5.98 -17.40
C PHE A 154 -23.60 6.83 -16.67
N GLU A 155 -24.01 7.92 -16.02
CA GLU A 155 -23.16 8.83 -15.27
C GLU A 155 -22.41 8.08 -14.16
N LEU A 156 -23.14 7.27 -13.38
CA LEU A 156 -22.57 6.47 -12.31
C LEU A 156 -21.65 5.36 -12.86
N ILE A 157 -22.05 4.70 -13.96
CA ILE A 157 -21.17 3.74 -14.64
C ILE A 157 -19.87 4.40 -15.10
N ASN A 158 -19.94 5.63 -15.63
CA ASN A 158 -18.78 6.40 -16.04
C ASN A 158 -17.88 6.75 -14.85
N GLU A 159 -18.44 7.14 -13.70
CA GLU A 159 -17.66 7.35 -12.46
C GLU A 159 -16.92 6.09 -12.02
N LEU A 160 -17.54 4.90 -12.12
CA LEU A 160 -16.84 3.63 -11.83
C LEU A 160 -15.65 3.41 -12.78
N PHE A 161 -15.80 3.72 -14.07
CA PHE A 161 -14.66 3.66 -14.99
C PHE A 161 -13.61 4.72 -14.71
N GLN A 162 -14.00 5.91 -14.23
CA GLN A 162 -13.05 6.93 -13.82
C GLN A 162 -12.23 6.45 -12.62
N LYS A 163 -12.87 5.84 -11.62
CA LYS A 163 -12.22 5.18 -10.47
C LYS A 163 -11.27 4.07 -10.90
N PHE A 164 -11.70 3.20 -11.82
CA PHE A 164 -10.84 2.13 -12.37
C PHE A 164 -9.57 2.66 -13.04
N ASN A 165 -9.69 3.78 -13.74
CA ASN A 165 -8.57 4.44 -14.42
C ASN A 165 -7.88 5.50 -13.53
N HIS A 166 -8.32 5.65 -12.28
CA HIS A 166 -7.87 6.64 -11.30
C HIS A 166 -8.00 8.10 -11.76
N THR A 167 -8.79 8.39 -12.80
CA THR A 167 -8.93 9.75 -13.37
C THR A 167 -9.75 10.69 -12.50
N ASP A 168 -10.46 10.15 -11.52
CA ASP A 168 -11.17 10.83 -10.44
C ASP A 168 -10.24 11.35 -9.33
N LEU A 169 -9.04 10.78 -9.21
CA LEU A 169 -8.03 11.19 -8.23
C LEU A 169 -7.26 12.43 -8.68
N ASN A 170 -6.62 13.13 -7.75
CA ASN A 170 -5.74 14.23 -8.12
C ASN A 170 -4.47 13.72 -8.84
N ILE A 171 -3.77 14.60 -9.55
CA ILE A 171 -2.65 14.18 -10.41
C ILE A 171 -1.49 13.51 -9.63
N LYS A 172 -1.27 13.88 -8.36
CA LYS A 172 -0.25 13.29 -7.51
C LYS A 172 -0.60 11.86 -7.13
N GLU A 173 -1.87 11.62 -6.80
CA GLU A 173 -2.41 10.29 -6.54
C GLU A 173 -2.37 9.43 -7.81
N GLN A 174 -2.87 9.95 -8.94
CA GLN A 174 -2.74 9.27 -10.24
C GLN A 174 -1.30 8.81 -10.52
N TYR A 175 -0.32 9.69 -10.26
CA TYR A 175 1.10 9.37 -10.41
C TYR A 175 1.52 8.13 -9.59
N PHE A 176 1.05 8.04 -8.35
CA PHE A 176 1.32 6.89 -7.50
C PHE A 176 0.76 5.58 -8.09
N HIS A 177 -0.42 5.62 -8.70
CA HIS A 177 -1.03 4.44 -9.34
C HIS A 177 -0.29 4.03 -10.62
N VAL A 178 0.08 4.96 -11.50
CA VAL A 178 0.84 4.63 -12.73
C VAL A 178 2.23 4.08 -12.42
N LEU A 179 2.88 4.52 -11.34
CA LEU A 179 4.17 3.97 -10.91
C LEU A 179 4.08 2.52 -10.40
N LYS A 180 2.89 2.07 -9.93
CA LYS A 180 2.67 0.65 -9.57
C LYS A 180 2.68 -0.24 -10.80
N ASP A 181 2.36 0.30 -11.98
CA ASP A 181 2.46 -0.39 -13.26
C ASP A 181 3.87 -0.28 -13.87
N TYR A 182 4.89 -0.53 -13.04
CA TYR A 182 6.31 -0.35 -13.36
C TYR A 182 6.80 -1.12 -14.59
N LYS A 183 6.05 -2.14 -15.05
CA LYS A 183 6.39 -2.94 -16.24
C LYS A 183 6.12 -2.21 -17.55
N ASN A 184 5.24 -1.20 -17.52
CA ASN A 184 4.86 -0.41 -18.68
C ASN A 184 5.64 0.92 -18.78
N TRP A 185 6.66 1.09 -17.94
CA TRP A 185 7.61 2.19 -18.04
C TRP A 185 8.80 1.80 -18.92
N PHE A 186 9.19 2.70 -19.81
CA PHE A 186 10.33 2.50 -20.71
C PHE A 186 11.36 3.62 -20.53
N PHE A 187 12.63 3.26 -20.43
CA PHE A 187 13.73 4.21 -20.30
C PHE A 187 14.24 4.63 -21.68
N ILE A 188 14.41 5.94 -21.87
CA ILE A 188 15.06 6.53 -23.04
C ILE A 188 16.16 7.48 -22.61
N GLU A 189 17.23 7.50 -23.40
CA GLU A 189 18.32 8.46 -23.29
C GLU A 189 18.66 8.96 -24.69
N ASN A 190 18.59 10.27 -24.87
CA ASN A 190 18.86 10.95 -26.13
C ASN A 190 19.40 12.37 -25.87
N GLU A 191 19.50 13.20 -26.91
CA GLU A 191 19.99 14.59 -26.80
C GLU A 191 19.14 15.46 -25.86
N ASP A 192 17.85 15.13 -25.67
CA ASP A 192 16.95 15.87 -24.77
C ASP A 192 17.15 15.51 -23.29
N GLY A 193 17.86 14.41 -23.01
CA GLY A 193 18.19 13.92 -21.67
C GLY A 193 17.77 12.48 -21.41
N ARG A 194 17.58 12.16 -20.13
CA ARG A 194 17.25 10.81 -19.63
C ARG A 194 15.84 10.80 -19.06
N PHE A 195 15.00 9.93 -19.59
CA PHE A 195 13.58 9.88 -19.24
C PHE A 195 13.08 8.46 -19.03
N PHE A 196 12.06 8.32 -18.18
CA PHE A 196 11.17 7.17 -18.21
C PHE A 196 9.80 7.61 -18.71
N ILE A 197 9.26 6.93 -19.72
CA ILE A 197 7.96 7.22 -20.29
C ILE A 197 6.99 6.10 -19.92
N TYR A 198 5.79 6.47 -19.48
CA TYR A 198 4.72 5.51 -19.22
C TYR A 198 3.94 5.23 -20.51
N ASN A 199 4.05 4.01 -21.04
CA ASN A 199 3.51 3.67 -22.36
C ASN A 199 1.97 3.85 -22.51
N PRO A 200 1.12 3.47 -21.52
CA PRO A 200 -0.32 3.63 -21.64
C PRO A 200 -0.77 5.09 -21.71
N ASN A 201 0.00 6.01 -21.11
CA ASN A 201 -0.25 7.44 -21.18
C ASN A 201 1.08 8.23 -21.10
N PRO A 202 1.68 8.58 -22.25
CA PRO A 202 2.97 9.27 -22.32
C PRO A 202 2.99 10.68 -21.71
N ASP A 203 1.84 11.24 -21.35
CA ASP A 203 1.79 12.49 -20.58
C ASP A 203 2.47 12.32 -19.20
N PHE A 204 2.48 11.11 -18.65
CA PHE A 204 3.25 10.75 -17.46
C PHE A 204 4.67 10.34 -17.85
N TYR A 205 5.66 11.11 -17.39
CA TYR A 205 7.07 10.78 -17.61
C TYR A 205 7.95 11.26 -16.46
N ILE A 206 9.03 10.54 -16.21
CA ILE A 206 10.02 10.90 -15.20
C ILE A 206 11.23 11.47 -15.93
N LYS A 207 11.70 12.64 -15.51
CA LYS A 207 12.96 13.22 -16.00
C LYS A 207 14.06 13.03 -14.96
N LEU A 208 15.22 12.55 -15.39
CA LEU A 208 16.44 12.54 -14.59
C LEU A 208 17.33 13.71 -15.01
N ASN A 209 17.83 14.45 -14.04
CA ASN A 209 18.86 15.46 -14.25
C ASN A 209 20.05 15.16 -13.34
N ASP A 210 21.25 15.51 -13.78
CA ASP A 210 22.41 15.48 -12.91
C ASP A 210 22.26 16.49 -11.78
N ASP A 211 22.81 16.13 -10.63
CA ASP A 211 22.84 16.99 -9.45
C ASP A 211 24.26 17.54 -9.29
N ASP A 212 24.43 18.81 -9.66
CA ASP A 212 25.72 19.52 -9.58
C ASP A 212 26.04 20.00 -8.15
N ALA A 213 25.21 19.66 -7.17
CA ALA A 213 25.42 20.05 -5.78
C ALA A 213 26.56 19.24 -5.14
N ASN A 214 27.31 19.87 -4.24
CA ASN A 214 28.34 19.19 -3.47
C ASN A 214 27.72 18.31 -2.38
N ARG A 215 27.28 17.09 -2.75
CA ARG A 215 26.68 16.11 -1.84
C ARG A 215 27.69 15.08 -1.35
N PHE A 216 27.28 14.33 -0.32
CA PHE A 216 28.05 13.19 0.18
C PHE A 216 28.32 12.18 -0.94
N LYS A 217 29.60 11.89 -1.18
CA LYS A 217 30.03 10.95 -2.21
C LYS A 217 29.92 9.49 -1.77
N THR A 218 29.86 9.24 -0.46
CA THR A 218 29.77 7.89 0.13
C THR A 218 28.75 7.91 1.26
N MET A 219 27.84 6.94 1.30
CA MET A 219 26.84 6.77 2.36
C MET A 219 26.91 5.35 2.93
N SER A 220 26.29 5.13 4.09
CA SER A 220 26.18 3.80 4.71
C SER A 220 25.72 2.72 3.72
N TYR A 221 24.67 3.01 2.95
CA TYR A 221 24.12 2.08 1.96
C TYR A 221 24.94 1.90 0.68
N SER A 222 26.04 2.64 0.49
CA SER A 222 26.98 2.41 -0.61
C SER A 222 28.25 1.66 -0.17
N LEU A 223 28.54 1.55 1.13
CA LEU A 223 29.78 0.91 1.60
C LEU A 223 29.92 -0.56 1.17
N ASN A 224 28.80 -1.29 1.10
CA ASN A 224 28.79 -2.69 0.69
C ASN A 224 28.79 -2.90 -0.83
N GLN A 225 28.64 -1.84 -1.62
CA GLN A 225 28.71 -1.88 -3.09
C GLN A 225 30.15 -2.16 -3.55
N TYR A 226 30.37 -2.57 -4.80
CA TYR A 226 31.75 -2.78 -5.27
C TYR A 226 32.50 -1.45 -5.30
N GLN A 227 31.86 -0.41 -5.82
CA GLN A 227 32.27 0.98 -5.79
C GLN A 227 31.42 1.73 -4.77
N THR A 228 32.07 2.38 -3.81
CA THR A 228 31.37 3.06 -2.71
C THR A 228 30.88 4.45 -3.08
N ASN A 229 31.32 5.02 -4.22
CA ASN A 229 30.91 6.34 -4.66
C ASN A 229 29.46 6.32 -5.16
N ILE A 230 28.80 7.44 -4.96
CA ILE A 230 27.40 7.66 -5.29
C ILE A 230 27.34 8.84 -6.26
N ASP A 231 26.63 8.65 -7.37
CA ASP A 231 26.35 9.72 -8.33
C ASP A 231 24.89 10.14 -8.18
N TRP A 232 24.68 11.34 -7.62
CA TRP A 232 23.35 11.86 -7.29
C TRP A 232 22.62 12.36 -8.52
N GLN A 233 21.30 12.19 -8.52
CA GLN A 233 20.42 12.57 -9.61
C GLN A 233 19.15 13.21 -9.06
N LEU A 234 18.69 14.30 -9.68
CA LEU A 234 17.37 14.87 -9.42
C LEU A 234 16.33 14.16 -10.28
N VAL A 235 15.37 13.50 -9.62
CA VAL A 235 14.22 12.86 -10.24
C VAL A 235 13.05 13.81 -10.21
N GLN A 236 12.47 14.10 -11.37
CA GLN A 236 11.25 14.90 -11.49
C GLN A 236 10.11 14.04 -12.04
N LEU A 237 9.05 13.87 -11.25
CA LEU A 237 7.80 13.23 -11.70
C LEU A 237 7.00 14.27 -12.46
N ARG A 238 6.80 14.05 -13.77
CA ARG A 238 6.22 15.07 -14.66
C ARG A 238 4.94 14.59 -15.30
N TYR A 239 3.97 15.49 -15.31
CA TYR A 239 2.74 15.32 -16.08
C TYR A 239 2.64 16.47 -17.07
N ARG A 240 2.79 16.17 -18.37
CA ARG A 240 2.94 17.18 -19.42
C ARG A 240 4.09 18.14 -19.09
N HIS A 241 3.82 19.43 -18.88
CA HIS A 241 4.84 20.42 -18.52
C HIS A 241 5.04 20.58 -17.00
N LEU A 242 4.14 20.03 -16.17
CA LEU A 242 4.13 20.26 -14.72
C LEU A 242 5.12 19.34 -13.98
N THR A 243 5.73 19.85 -12.90
CA THR A 243 6.45 19.01 -11.92
C THR A 243 5.41 18.63 -10.89
N ILE A 244 5.10 17.36 -10.76
CA ILE A 244 4.13 16.87 -9.77
C ILE A 244 4.82 16.61 -8.43
N ASP A 245 6.02 16.04 -8.48
CA ASP A 245 6.87 15.83 -7.32
C ASP A 245 8.33 15.74 -7.77
N GLU A 246 9.26 15.90 -6.83
CA GLU A 246 10.68 15.73 -7.07
C GLU A 246 11.38 15.07 -5.88
N CYS A 247 12.37 14.25 -6.19
CA CYS A 247 13.18 13.61 -5.16
C CYS A 247 14.58 13.30 -5.67
N MET A 248 15.51 13.05 -4.75
CA MET A 248 16.82 12.55 -5.12
C MET A 248 16.79 11.06 -5.43
N ALA A 249 17.60 10.65 -6.38
CA ALA A 249 18.03 9.28 -6.62
C ALA A 249 19.56 9.23 -6.71
N MET A 250 20.09 8.02 -6.78
CA MET A 250 21.50 7.81 -7.03
C MET A 250 21.77 6.62 -7.94
N TYR A 251 22.78 6.79 -8.78
CA TYR A 251 23.48 5.66 -9.38
C TYR A 251 24.49 5.09 -8.38
N LEU A 252 24.44 3.77 -8.23
CA LEU A 252 25.37 2.94 -7.47
C LEU A 252 26.21 2.11 -8.42
N ASP A 253 27.40 1.70 -7.98
CA ASP A 253 28.31 0.85 -8.73
C ASP A 253 28.59 1.38 -10.15
N GLN A 254 28.93 2.67 -10.29
CA GLN A 254 29.26 3.32 -11.57
C GLN A 254 28.14 3.25 -12.62
N GLY A 255 26.90 3.51 -12.21
CA GLY A 255 25.76 3.53 -13.13
C GLY A 255 25.05 2.18 -13.29
N ASN A 256 25.56 1.10 -12.68
CA ASN A 256 24.97 -0.24 -12.80
C ASN A 256 23.65 -0.42 -12.05
N CYS A 257 23.27 0.53 -11.19
CA CYS A 257 21.98 0.50 -10.50
C CYS A 257 21.51 1.90 -10.11
N LEU A 258 20.30 2.27 -10.53
CA LEU A 258 19.62 3.49 -10.09
C LEU A 258 18.66 3.16 -8.94
N VAL A 259 18.74 3.89 -7.84
CA VAL A 259 17.83 3.75 -6.69
C VAL A 259 17.38 5.12 -6.19
N PRO A 260 16.14 5.26 -5.68
CA PRO A 260 15.72 6.48 -5.00
C PRO A 260 16.51 6.69 -3.71
N SER A 261 16.76 7.95 -3.35
CA SER A 261 17.35 8.28 -2.06
C SER A 261 16.38 7.86 -0.95
N PRO A 262 16.82 7.00 -0.01
CA PRO A 262 15.97 6.54 1.08
C PRO A 262 15.57 7.69 2.02
N GLU A 263 14.51 7.46 2.82
CA GLU A 263 14.14 8.33 3.93
C GLU A 263 15.09 8.14 5.11
N VAL A 264 15.23 9.18 5.92
CA VAL A 264 15.99 9.13 7.18
C VAL A 264 15.02 8.96 8.34
N GLU A 265 15.23 7.93 9.15
CA GLU A 265 14.51 7.68 10.39
C GLU A 265 15.48 7.66 11.57
N SER A 266 14.95 7.75 12.79
CA SER A 266 15.76 7.74 14.02
C SER A 266 15.36 6.58 14.93
N PHE A 267 16.36 5.92 15.51
CA PHE A 267 16.19 4.91 16.54
C PHE A 267 16.73 5.46 17.86
N LYS A 268 15.85 5.54 18.87
CA LYS A 268 16.21 6.00 20.21
C LYS A 268 16.61 4.81 21.07
N ILE A 269 17.86 4.79 21.52
CA ILE A 269 18.39 3.75 22.43
C ILE A 269 18.03 4.10 23.88
N ASP A 270 18.18 5.37 24.25
CA ASP A 270 17.77 5.93 25.52
C ASP A 270 17.50 7.45 25.39
N TYR A 271 17.50 8.18 26.51
CA TYR A 271 17.26 9.62 26.53
C TYR A 271 18.41 10.47 25.95
N GLN A 272 19.60 9.90 25.76
CA GLN A 272 20.81 10.61 25.35
C GLN A 272 21.31 10.15 23.98
N GLU A 273 21.07 8.90 23.59
CA GLU A 273 21.61 8.33 22.37
C GLU A 273 20.52 8.04 21.32
N THR A 274 20.71 8.62 20.14
CA THR A 274 19.84 8.44 18.97
C THR A 274 20.70 8.21 17.74
N ILE A 275 20.36 7.17 16.97
CA ILE A 275 21.06 6.80 15.74
C ILE A 275 20.11 6.98 14.57
N TYR A 276 20.59 7.65 13.53
CA TYR A 276 19.85 7.82 12.29
C TYR A 276 20.15 6.68 11.34
N TYR A 277 19.14 6.24 10.59
CA TYR A 277 19.30 5.20 9.59
C TYR A 277 18.37 5.42 8.39
N HIS A 278 18.72 4.79 7.29
CA HIS A 278 18.00 4.93 6.04
C HIS A 278 16.97 3.82 5.82
N CYS A 279 15.78 4.21 5.33
CA CYS A 279 14.69 3.29 5.05
C CYS A 279 13.83 3.66 3.83
N LEU A 280 13.00 2.72 3.37
CA LEU A 280 11.93 2.97 2.41
C LEU A 280 10.61 2.41 2.94
N TYR A 281 9.50 2.97 2.46
CA TYR A 281 8.14 2.55 2.81
C TYR A 281 7.42 2.04 1.57
N LYS A 282 6.83 0.84 1.62
CA LYS A 282 6.25 0.19 0.43
C LYS A 282 5.10 1.00 -0.20
N ASN A 283 4.39 1.80 0.60
CA ASN A 283 3.28 2.64 0.15
C ASN A 283 3.69 4.11 -0.14
N THR A 284 4.89 4.34 -0.69
CA THR A 284 5.33 5.70 -1.09
C THR A 284 5.82 5.76 -2.52
N LEU A 285 5.82 6.97 -3.10
CA LEU A 285 6.32 7.25 -4.45
C LEU A 285 7.75 6.73 -4.62
N LYS A 286 8.64 6.98 -3.64
CA LYS A 286 10.03 6.49 -3.67
C LYS A 286 10.11 4.97 -3.82
N TYR A 287 9.30 4.19 -3.08
CA TYR A 287 9.35 2.74 -3.25
C TYR A 287 8.82 2.28 -4.61
N GLN A 288 7.81 2.94 -5.18
CA GLN A 288 7.40 2.61 -6.55
C GLN A 288 8.48 3.00 -7.56
N LEU A 289 9.18 4.13 -7.36
CA LEU A 289 10.34 4.50 -8.17
C LEU A 289 11.45 3.46 -8.13
N LEU A 290 11.74 2.87 -6.97
CA LEU A 290 12.69 1.75 -6.88
C LEU A 290 12.31 0.60 -7.83
N LYS A 291 11.01 0.31 -7.99
CA LYS A 291 10.54 -0.72 -8.93
C LYS A 291 10.69 -0.29 -10.38
N VAL A 292 10.31 0.95 -10.70
CA VAL A 292 10.47 1.53 -12.05
C VAL A 292 11.95 1.56 -12.46
N PHE A 293 12.85 2.02 -11.60
CA PHE A 293 14.28 2.02 -11.91
C PHE A 293 14.84 0.60 -12.07
N SER A 294 14.30 -0.37 -11.34
CA SER A 294 14.71 -1.77 -11.48
C SER A 294 14.18 -2.46 -12.75
N SER A 295 13.27 -1.83 -13.50
CA SER A 295 12.80 -2.35 -14.79
C SER A 295 13.68 -1.93 -15.98
N ILE A 296 14.69 -1.08 -15.76
CA ILE A 296 15.66 -0.71 -16.81
C ILE A 296 16.36 -1.97 -17.33
N PRO A 297 16.28 -2.27 -18.65
CA PRO A 297 17.01 -3.38 -19.24
C PRO A 297 18.52 -3.19 -19.10
N GLY A 298 19.23 -4.27 -18.75
CA GLY A 298 20.70 -4.29 -18.71
C GLY A 298 21.33 -3.94 -17.36
N LEU A 299 20.57 -3.49 -16.35
CA LEU A 299 21.10 -3.25 -15.01
C LEU A 299 21.37 -4.55 -14.24
N GLU A 300 22.44 -4.56 -13.46
CA GLU A 300 22.82 -5.71 -12.65
C GLU A 300 21.91 -5.85 -11.42
N LYS A 301 21.63 -7.10 -11.01
CA LYS A 301 20.75 -7.37 -9.85
C LYS A 301 21.45 -7.27 -8.50
N TYR A 302 22.77 -7.47 -8.45
CA TYR A 302 23.48 -7.53 -7.17
C TYR A 302 23.60 -6.16 -6.49
N PRO A 303 23.82 -5.01 -7.18
CA PRO A 303 23.91 -3.72 -6.48
C PRO A 303 22.59 -3.34 -5.82
N LEU A 304 21.47 -3.62 -6.51
CA LEU A 304 20.13 -3.45 -5.96
C LEU A 304 19.91 -4.33 -4.72
N THR A 305 20.37 -5.58 -4.78
CA THR A 305 20.28 -6.51 -3.62
C THR A 305 21.10 -5.99 -2.44
N ARG A 306 22.32 -5.50 -2.69
CA ARG A 306 23.19 -4.90 -1.66
C ARG A 306 22.59 -3.64 -1.06
N PHE A 307 22.02 -2.76 -1.89
CA PHE A 307 21.33 -1.55 -1.44
C PHE A 307 20.15 -1.90 -0.54
N LYS A 308 19.25 -2.79 -1.00
CA LYS A 308 18.13 -3.29 -0.20
C LYS A 308 18.60 -3.96 1.09
N ASN A 309 19.79 -4.56 1.11
CA ASN A 309 20.38 -5.16 2.31
C ASN A 309 20.87 -4.10 3.32
N SER A 310 21.34 -2.95 2.84
CA SER A 310 21.87 -1.84 3.64
C SER A 310 20.83 -0.84 4.14
N ILE A 311 19.57 -0.98 3.74
CA ILE A 311 18.46 -0.18 4.27
C ILE A 311 17.37 -1.08 4.84
N VAL A 312 16.45 -0.48 5.60
CA VAL A 312 15.22 -1.14 6.05
C VAL A 312 14.08 -0.81 5.09
N ILE A 313 13.23 -1.79 4.76
CA ILE A 313 12.04 -1.56 3.93
C ILE A 313 10.82 -1.94 4.76
N TYR A 314 10.03 -0.95 5.14
CA TYR A 314 8.81 -1.13 5.92
C TYR A 314 7.58 -1.13 5.01
N ASP A 315 6.56 -1.89 5.36
CA ASP A 315 5.20 -1.75 4.86
C ASP A 315 4.59 -0.42 5.30
N THR A 316 4.73 -0.07 6.59
CA THR A 316 4.11 1.14 7.16
C THR A 316 4.94 1.76 8.29
N LYS A 317 4.64 3.02 8.66
CA LYS A 317 5.16 3.65 9.88
C LYS A 317 4.76 2.90 11.16
N LEU A 318 3.66 2.15 11.15
CA LEU A 318 3.26 1.35 12.29
C LEU A 318 4.21 0.15 12.47
N GLU A 319 4.60 -0.51 11.39
CA GLU A 319 5.61 -1.59 11.44
C GLU A 319 6.94 -1.10 11.99
N LEU A 320 7.40 0.09 11.56
CA LEU A 320 8.58 0.75 12.13
C LEU A 320 8.45 0.89 13.65
N LYS A 321 7.36 1.51 14.13
CA LYS A 321 7.14 1.72 15.58
C LYS A 321 7.11 0.40 16.35
N LYS A 322 6.44 -0.62 15.82
CA LYS A 322 6.37 -1.96 16.41
C LYS A 322 7.77 -2.59 16.51
N THR A 323 8.56 -2.50 15.44
CA THR A 323 9.93 -3.02 15.40
C THR A 323 10.81 -2.34 16.44
N HIS A 324 10.72 -1.01 16.56
CA HIS A 324 11.50 -0.25 17.55
C HIS A 324 11.15 -0.64 18.98
N ASN A 325 9.85 -0.69 19.30
CA ASN A 325 9.36 -1.09 20.62
C ASN A 325 9.77 -2.53 20.98
N LEU A 326 9.74 -3.45 19.99
CA LEU A 326 10.15 -4.83 20.20
C LEU A 326 11.64 -4.96 20.57
N ILE A 327 12.51 -4.19 19.92
CA ILE A 327 13.94 -4.18 20.25
C ILE A 327 14.16 -3.58 21.65
N ASN A 328 13.56 -2.42 21.93
CA ASN A 328 13.72 -1.72 23.21
C ASN A 328 13.11 -2.47 24.40
N SER A 329 12.17 -3.39 24.17
CA SER A 329 11.64 -4.28 25.21
C SER A 329 12.48 -5.55 25.43
N LYS A 330 13.27 -5.96 24.44
CA LYS A 330 14.09 -7.18 24.50
C LYS A 330 15.52 -6.97 24.96
N PHE A 331 16.06 -5.78 24.73
CA PHE A 331 17.46 -5.47 25.01
C PHE A 331 17.59 -4.24 25.90
N SER A 332 18.58 -4.26 26.80
CA SER A 332 18.98 -3.03 27.49
C SER A 332 19.69 -2.08 26.51
N SER A 333 19.72 -0.79 26.83
CA SER A 333 20.47 0.21 26.05
C SER A 333 21.93 -0.21 25.82
N LYS A 334 22.57 -0.79 26.83
CA LYS A 334 23.95 -1.31 26.74
C LYS A 334 24.06 -2.48 25.76
N ASP A 335 23.10 -3.41 25.76
CA ASP A 335 23.10 -4.54 24.84
C ASP A 335 22.87 -4.09 23.38
N ILE A 336 22.06 -3.05 23.19
CA ILE A 336 21.89 -2.43 21.87
C ILE A 336 23.21 -1.82 21.43
N VAL A 337 23.83 -0.95 22.23
CA VAL A 337 25.12 -0.32 21.90
C VAL A 337 26.19 -1.34 21.55
N ASN A 338 26.30 -2.44 22.32
CA ASN A 338 27.24 -3.53 22.02
C ASN A 338 26.98 -4.19 20.65
N GLN A 339 25.71 -4.32 20.23
CA GLN A 339 25.36 -4.86 18.91
C GLN A 339 25.67 -3.89 17.76
N LEU A 340 25.82 -2.60 18.07
CA LEU A 340 26.13 -1.56 17.09
C LEU A 340 27.63 -1.28 16.98
N GLU A 341 28.44 -1.88 17.86
CA GLU A 341 29.89 -1.73 17.89
C GLU A 341 30.52 -2.12 16.54
N VAL A 342 31.42 -1.26 16.06
CA VAL A 342 32.12 -1.46 14.80
C VAL A 342 33.42 -2.18 15.09
N THR A 343 33.58 -3.38 14.52
CA THR A 343 34.82 -4.14 14.68
C THR A 343 35.98 -3.44 13.99
N GLU A 344 37.18 -3.49 14.57
CA GLU A 344 38.40 -2.90 13.97
C GLU A 344 38.63 -3.42 12.55
N LYS A 345 38.37 -4.71 12.31
CA LYS A 345 38.47 -5.35 10.99
C LYS A 345 37.54 -4.71 9.96
N ASP A 346 36.25 -4.55 10.30
CA ASP A 346 35.29 -3.91 9.40
C ASP A 346 35.62 -2.43 9.22
N PHE A 347 35.99 -1.74 10.30
CA PHE A 347 36.41 -0.34 10.26
C PHE A 347 37.50 -0.12 9.22
N ASP A 348 38.61 -0.87 9.34
CA ASP A 348 39.77 -0.76 8.46
C ASP A 348 39.44 -1.09 7.00
N PHE A 349 38.67 -2.16 6.79
CA PHE A 349 38.30 -2.62 5.46
C PHE A 349 37.47 -1.57 4.73
N TYR A 350 36.39 -1.09 5.34
CA TYR A 350 35.48 -0.14 4.71
C TYR A 350 36.10 1.25 4.59
N TYR A 351 36.92 1.68 5.56
CA TYR A 351 37.63 2.95 5.47
C TYR A 351 38.60 2.98 4.29
N LYS A 352 39.46 1.97 4.15
CA LYS A 352 40.41 1.85 3.02
C LYS A 352 39.69 1.81 1.69
N LYS A 353 38.59 1.04 1.61
CA LYS A 353 37.77 0.91 0.40
C LYS A 353 37.11 2.23 0.00
N ALA A 354 36.49 2.93 0.95
CA ALA A 354 35.83 4.20 0.67
C ALA A 354 36.82 5.31 0.32
N ARG A 355 37.96 5.41 1.02
CA ARG A 355 39.03 6.38 0.74
C ARG A 355 39.65 6.22 -0.63
N HIS A 356 39.69 5.00 -1.16
CA HIS A 356 40.18 4.74 -2.51
C HIS A 356 39.35 5.45 -3.60
N LYS A 357 38.05 5.68 -3.35
CA LYS A 357 37.12 6.34 -4.29
C LYS A 357 36.75 7.76 -3.89
N ASN A 358 36.79 8.06 -2.59
CA ASN A 358 36.53 9.37 -2.02
C ASN A 358 37.68 9.74 -1.07
N PRO A 359 38.73 10.43 -1.55
CA PRO A 359 39.83 10.84 -0.70
C PRO A 359 39.41 11.70 0.51
N ASP A 360 38.30 12.41 0.44
CA ASP A 360 37.85 13.25 1.56
C ASP A 360 37.11 12.47 2.65
N TYR A 361 36.87 11.16 2.44
CA TYR A 361 36.14 10.31 3.39
C TYR A 361 36.88 10.15 4.72
N SER A 362 36.25 10.60 5.80
CA SER A 362 36.85 10.67 7.12
C SER A 362 36.63 9.42 7.98
N ILE A 363 37.47 9.28 9.01
CA ILE A 363 37.32 8.25 10.06
C ILE A 363 35.95 8.38 10.76
N GLN A 364 35.48 9.61 10.98
CA GLN A 364 34.19 9.87 11.61
C GLN A 364 33.03 9.42 10.73
N GLU A 365 33.05 9.73 9.43
CA GLU A 365 32.03 9.24 8.48
C GLU A 365 32.02 7.72 8.39
N ASN A 366 33.19 7.07 8.44
CA ASN A 366 33.28 5.61 8.46
C ASN A 366 32.63 5.01 9.71
N GLN A 367 32.92 5.58 10.88
CA GLN A 367 32.31 5.15 12.13
C GLN A 367 30.78 5.28 12.09
N VAL A 368 30.26 6.45 11.70
CA VAL A 368 28.81 6.71 11.63
C VAL A 368 28.13 5.75 10.64
N ASN A 369 28.68 5.61 9.44
CA ASN A 369 28.09 4.75 8.41
C ASN A 369 28.10 3.26 8.79
N LEU A 370 29.13 2.77 9.49
CA LEU A 370 29.21 1.38 9.94
C LEU A 370 28.30 1.12 11.14
N THR A 371 28.21 2.05 12.08
CA THR A 371 27.23 2.00 13.18
C THR A 371 25.80 1.95 12.64
N GLU A 372 25.49 2.77 11.62
CA GLU A 372 24.20 2.71 10.93
C GLU A 372 23.96 1.32 10.29
N LEU A 373 24.92 0.77 9.57
CA LEU A 373 24.77 -0.55 8.94
C LEU A 373 24.53 -1.65 9.97
N ASN A 374 25.17 -1.59 11.13
CA ASN A 374 24.89 -2.51 12.23
C ASN A 374 23.47 -2.35 12.76
N LEU A 375 22.97 -1.12 12.89
CA LEU A 375 21.59 -0.87 13.30
C LEU A 375 20.60 -1.43 12.27
N VAL A 376 20.86 -1.23 10.98
CA VAL A 376 20.03 -1.81 9.91
C VAL A 376 20.00 -3.35 9.99
N ARG A 377 21.15 -4.00 10.24
CA ARG A 377 21.21 -5.46 10.44
C ARG A 377 20.36 -5.89 11.63
N LEU A 378 20.44 -5.17 12.76
CA LEU A 378 19.63 -5.42 13.95
C LEU A 378 18.14 -5.27 13.63
N LEU A 379 17.71 -4.13 13.09
CA LEU A 379 16.30 -3.86 12.75
C LEU A 379 15.71 -4.95 11.84
N LYS A 380 16.46 -5.37 10.82
CA LYS A 380 16.00 -6.38 9.86
C LYS A 380 15.91 -7.78 10.44
N SER A 381 16.69 -8.09 11.47
CA SER A 381 16.55 -9.36 12.19
C SER A 381 15.20 -9.49 12.89
N PHE A 382 14.57 -8.36 13.25
CA PHE A 382 13.24 -8.30 13.88
C PHE A 382 12.09 -8.11 12.90
N GLN A 383 12.34 -7.62 11.67
CA GLN A 383 11.30 -7.59 10.63
C GLN A 383 10.87 -8.99 10.18
N LYS A 384 11.81 -9.95 10.13
CA LYS A 384 11.51 -11.34 9.73
C LYS A 384 10.57 -12.06 10.70
N THR A 385 10.51 -11.63 11.97
CA THR A 385 9.75 -12.31 13.02
C THR A 385 8.24 -12.03 12.96
N TYR A 386 7.78 -11.03 12.20
CA TYR A 386 6.35 -10.68 12.06
C TYR A 386 5.61 -11.48 10.98
N LEU A 387 6.32 -12.06 10.00
CA LEU A 387 5.70 -12.89 8.97
C LEU A 387 5.35 -14.30 9.48
N ASP A 388 6.03 -14.76 10.54
CA ASP A 388 5.89 -16.12 11.07
C ASP A 388 5.02 -16.20 12.35
N ASN A 389 4.64 -15.06 12.94
CA ASN A 389 3.70 -14.99 14.08
C ASN A 389 3.00 -13.61 14.12
N PRO A 390 1.85 -13.45 13.44
CA PRO A 390 0.98 -12.31 13.68
C PRO A 390 0.35 -12.46 15.07
N LEU A 391 0.70 -11.55 15.99
CA LEU A 391 -0.02 -11.37 17.25
C LEU A 391 -1.39 -10.73 16.99
#